data_AF-A0A101X0N2-F1
#
_entry.id   AF-A0A101X0N2-F1
#
_cell.length_a   1.000
_cell.length_b   1.000
_cell.length_c   1.000
_cell.angle_alpha   90.00
_cell.angle_beta   90.00
_cell.angle_gamma   90.00
#
_symmetry.space_group_name_H-M   'P 1'
#
loop_
_entity.id
_entity.type
_entity.pdbx_description
1 polymer ?
#
loop_
_entity_poly.entity_id
_entity_poly.type
_entity_poly.pdbx_seq_one_letter_code
_entity_poly.pdbx_strand_id
1 'polypeptide(L)'
;MLEVLRFFSHESCGRCEPCKLGTRELVDILERVREGKASLDNLRWTESVAKTMMETSLCGLGMSAGKVFLDALNQFRDEFEEHLRGVCRAGVCFR
;
A
#
# COMPACT_ATOMS: atom_id res chain seq x y z
N MET A 1 -6.03 -2.75 7.27
CA MET A 1 -5.27 -2.67 6.00
C MET A 1 -3.78 -2.90 6.19
N LEU A 2 -3.07 -2.09 7.00
CA LEU A 2 -1.60 -2.22 7.18
C LEU A 2 -1.13 -3.65 7.52
N GLU A 3 -1.79 -4.32 8.47
CA GLU A 3 -1.43 -5.69 8.86
C GLU A 3 -1.60 -6.71 7.73
N VAL A 4 -2.56 -6.51 6.83
CA VAL A 4 -2.75 -7.39 5.65
C VAL A 4 -1.56 -7.27 4.70
N LEU A 5 -1.02 -6.07 4.50
CA LEU A 5 0.17 -5.89 3.66
C LEU A 5 1.44 -6.37 4.33
N ARG A 6 1.55 -6.24 5.66
CA ARG A 6 2.65 -6.86 6.41
C ARG A 6 2.66 -8.37 6.23
N PHE A 7 1.49 -9.00 6.25
CA PHE A 7 1.37 -10.42 5.94
C PHE A 7 1.88 -10.75 4.54
N PHE A 8 1.43 -10.03 3.49
CA PHE A 8 1.94 -10.25 2.13
C PHE A 8 3.45 -10.01 1.99
N SER A 9 3.99 -9.02 2.70
CA SER A 9 5.43 -8.73 2.72
C SER A 9 6.21 -9.85 3.40
N HIS A 10 5.70 -10.36 4.53
CA HIS A 10 6.30 -11.47 5.29
C HIS A 10 6.25 -12.80 4.51
N GLU A 11 5.12 -13.12 3.89
CA GLU A 11 4.92 -14.37 3.12
C GLU A 11 5.48 -14.30 1.69
N SER A 12 6.10 -13.18 1.30
CA SER A 12 6.76 -13.08 0.00
C SER A 12 7.93 -14.06 -0.08
N CYS A 13 7.86 -15.00 -1.04
CA CYS A 13 8.96 -15.94 -1.28
C CYS A 13 10.22 -15.30 -1.91
N GLY A 14 10.14 -14.02 -2.30
CA GLY A 14 11.27 -13.22 -2.77
C GLY A 14 11.79 -13.54 -4.19
N ARG A 15 11.10 -14.40 -4.96
CA ARG A 15 11.57 -14.86 -6.28
C ARG A 15 11.41 -13.87 -7.44
N CYS A 16 10.50 -12.89 -7.35
CA CYS A 16 10.34 -11.85 -8.36
C CYS A 16 10.40 -10.46 -7.74
N GLU A 17 11.14 -9.56 -8.37
CA GLU A 17 11.36 -8.17 -8.00
C GLU A 17 10.06 -7.38 -7.79
N PRO A 18 9.04 -7.42 -8.69
CA PRO A 18 7.81 -6.67 -8.49
C PRO A 18 7.12 -7.05 -7.17
N CYS A 19 7.06 -8.34 -6.83
CA CYS A 19 6.49 -8.77 -5.56
C CYS A 19 7.42 -8.42 -4.38
N LYS A 20 8.71 -8.75 -4.45
CA LYS A 20 9.68 -8.59 -3.35
C LYS A 20 9.85 -7.14 -2.89
N LEU A 21 9.98 -6.23 -3.85
CA LEU A 21 10.14 -4.80 -3.57
C LEU A 21 8.80 -4.12 -3.41
N GLY A 22 7.81 -4.51 -4.23
CA GLY A 22 6.48 -3.93 -4.20
C GLY A 22 5.79 -4.13 -2.85
N THR A 23 5.76 -5.33 -2.28
CA THR A 23 5.10 -5.55 -0.97
C THR A 23 5.71 -4.73 0.16
N ARG A 24 7.02 -4.42 0.10
CA ARG A 24 7.70 -3.52 1.05
C ARG A 24 7.25 -2.09 0.85
N GLU A 25 7.27 -1.59 -0.39
CA GLU A 25 6.76 -0.27 -0.75
C GLU A 25 5.31 -0.07 -0.30
N LEU A 26 4.44 -1.08 -0.48
CA LEU A 26 3.05 -0.98 -0.04
C LEU A 26 2.91 -0.90 1.49
N VAL A 27 3.81 -1.53 2.26
CA VAL A 27 3.84 -1.40 3.72
C VAL A 27 4.35 -0.02 4.12
N ASP A 28 5.46 0.41 3.53
CA ASP A 28 6.13 1.67 3.85
C ASP A 28 5.21 2.87 3.59
N ILE A 29 4.43 2.86 2.51
CA ILE A 29 3.49 3.95 2.24
C ILE A 29 2.38 4.00 3.30
N LEU A 30 1.84 2.86 3.74
CA LEU A 30 0.78 2.83 4.73
C LEU A 30 1.28 3.24 6.12
N GLU A 31 2.53 2.92 6.46
CA GLU A 31 3.18 3.47 7.66
C GLU A 31 3.29 4.99 7.56
N ARG A 32 3.77 5.53 6.43
CA ARG A 32 3.87 6.98 6.22
C ARG A 32 2.50 7.67 6.25
N VAL A 33 1.46 7.06 5.69
CA VAL A 33 0.08 7.56 5.76
C VAL A 33 -0.40 7.60 7.21
N ARG A 34 -0.18 6.52 7.98
CA ARG A 34 -0.50 6.46 9.41
C ARG A 34 0.24 7.53 10.22
N GLU A 35 1.47 7.87 9.85
CA GLU A 35 2.26 8.91 10.51
C GLU A 35 1.95 10.33 10.03
N GLY A 36 1.07 10.50 9.03
CA GLY A 36 0.79 11.81 8.42
C GLY A 36 1.98 12.40 7.64
N LYS A 37 2.90 11.54 7.17
CA LYS A 37 4.14 11.92 6.46
C LYS A 37 4.13 11.57 4.97
N ALA A 38 3.08 10.91 4.49
CA ALA A 38 2.94 10.61 3.07
C ALA A 38 2.51 11.86 2.28
N SER A 39 2.94 11.95 1.02
CA SER A 39 2.44 12.93 0.06
C SER A 39 1.56 12.29 -1.01
N LEU A 40 0.85 13.12 -1.78
CA LEU A 40 0.06 12.65 -2.92
C LEU A 40 0.95 11.97 -3.98
N ASP A 41 2.17 12.47 -4.18
CA ASP A 41 3.14 11.88 -5.12
C ASP A 41 3.61 10.52 -4.64
N ASN A 42 3.77 10.32 -3.32
CA ASN A 42 4.04 8.98 -2.79
C ASN A 42 2.90 8.02 -3.11
N LEU A 43 1.62 8.42 -2.90
CA LEU A 43 0.49 7.56 -3.24
C LEU A 43 0.41 7.25 -4.74
N ARG A 44 0.66 8.23 -5.62
CA ARG A 44 0.66 8.02 -7.08
C ARG A 44 1.77 7.06 -7.50
N TRP A 45 2.95 7.19 -6.92
CA TRP A 45 4.06 6.27 -7.13
C TRP A 45 3.69 4.85 -6.69
N THR A 46 3.20 4.69 -5.46
CA THR A 46 2.84 3.38 -4.95
C THR A 46 1.66 2.76 -5.70
N GLU A 47 0.72 3.55 -6.21
CA GLU A 47 -0.34 3.08 -7.12
C GLU A 47 0.24 2.50 -8.41
N SER A 48 1.26 3.13 -8.99
CA SER A 48 1.97 2.58 -10.16
C SER A 48 2.66 1.25 -9.82
N VAL A 49 3.33 1.18 -8.66
CA VAL A 49 3.98 -0.05 -8.18
C VAL A 49 2.95 -1.17 -8.02
N ALA A 50 1.80 -0.90 -7.41
CA ALA A 50 0.75 -1.88 -7.21
C ALA A 50 0.16 -2.40 -8.53
N LYS A 51 0.02 -1.53 -9.56
CA LYS A 51 -0.37 -1.93 -10.91
C LYS A 51 0.68 -2.87 -11.54
N THR A 52 1.96 -2.51 -11.46
CA THR A 52 3.04 -3.38 -11.94
C THR A 52 3.05 -4.73 -11.21
N MET A 53 2.85 -4.75 -9.89
CA MET A 53 2.73 -6.01 -9.13
C MET A 53 1.60 -6.89 -9.66
N MET A 54 0.44 -6.32 -9.93
CA MET A 54 -0.74 -7.03 -10.42
C MET A 54 -0.50 -7.65 -11.80
N GLU A 55 0.21 -6.94 -12.69
CA GLU A 55 0.43 -7.36 -14.08
C GLU A 55 1.64 -8.27 -14.26
N THR A 56 2.67 -8.16 -13.42
CA THR A 56 3.99 -8.76 -13.70
C THR A 56 4.52 -9.72 -12.63
N SER A 57 3.84 -9.85 -11.48
CA SER A 57 4.25 -10.84 -10.47
C SER A 57 4.12 -12.27 -11.00
N LEU A 58 5.05 -13.15 -10.62
CA LEU A 58 5.06 -14.54 -11.10
C LEU A 58 3.92 -15.41 -10.53
N CYS A 59 3.31 -15.03 -9.41
CA CYS A 59 2.29 -15.84 -8.76
C CYS A 59 1.16 -14.99 -8.17
N GLY A 60 0.08 -15.67 -7.78
CA GLY A 60 -1.12 -15.04 -7.24
C GLY A 60 -0.90 -14.23 -5.97
N LEU A 61 0.11 -14.54 -5.14
CA LEU A 61 0.40 -13.77 -3.92
C LEU A 61 0.81 -12.33 -4.27
N GLY A 62 1.78 -12.15 -5.17
CA GLY A 62 2.24 -10.83 -5.58
C GLY A 62 1.16 -10.04 -6.32
N MET A 63 0.39 -10.71 -7.19
CA MET A 63 -0.74 -10.09 -7.89
C MET A 63 -1.82 -9.63 -6.91
N SER A 64 -2.14 -10.46 -5.90
CA SER A 64 -3.16 -10.17 -4.90
C SER A 64 -2.75 -9.02 -3.99
N ALA A 65 -1.48 -8.97 -3.56
CA ALA A 65 -0.99 -7.87 -2.74
C ALA A 65 -1.17 -6.51 -3.43
N GLY A 66 -0.82 -6.42 -4.72
CA GLY A 66 -1.06 -5.21 -5.53
C GLY A 66 -2.56 -4.90 -5.67
N LYS A 67 -3.38 -5.90 -5.99
CA LYS A 67 -4.83 -5.73 -6.14
C LYS A 67 -5.51 -5.25 -4.85
N VAL A 68 -5.20 -5.85 -3.70
CA VAL A 68 -5.80 -5.47 -2.41
C VAL A 68 -5.48 -4.01 -2.08
N PHE A 69 -4.25 -3.54 -2.34
CA PHE A 69 -3.91 -2.14 -2.15
C PHE A 69 -4.68 -1.21 -3.09
N LEU A 70 -4.78 -1.55 -4.39
CA LEU A 70 -5.53 -0.75 -5.36
C LEU A 70 -7.03 -0.66 -5.02
N ASP A 71 -7.63 -1.79 -4.65
CA ASP A 71 -9.04 -1.83 -4.25
C ASP A 71 -9.28 -0.94 -3.01
N ALA A 72 -8.39 -1.01 -2.01
CA ALA A 72 -8.46 -0.16 -0.83
C ALA A 72 -8.27 1.33 -1.17
N LEU A 73 -7.29 1.67 -2.00
CA LEU A 73 -7.05 3.05 -2.42
C LEU A 73 -8.24 3.61 -3.22
N ASN A 74 -8.90 2.79 -4.04
CA ASN A 74 -10.06 3.21 -4.82
C ASN A 74 -11.32 3.38 -3.97
N GLN A 75 -11.58 2.46 -3.03
CA GLN A 75 -12.78 2.52 -2.18
C GLN A 75 -12.67 3.57 -1.09
N PHE A 76 -11.48 3.82 -0.57
CA PHE A 76 -11.25 4.68 0.60
C PHE A 76 -10.38 5.89 0.28
N ARG A 77 -10.34 6.34 -0.99
CA ARG A 77 -9.47 7.45 -1.44
C ARG A 77 -9.56 8.68 -0.55
N ASP A 78 -10.78 9.06 -0.16
CA ASP A 78 -11.00 10.23 0.70
C ASP A 78 -10.31 10.09 2.06
N GLU A 79 -10.30 8.89 2.66
CA GLU A 79 -9.61 8.65 3.92
C GLU A 79 -8.09 8.77 3.76
N PHE A 80 -7.54 8.26 2.66
CA PHE A 80 -6.11 8.44 2.36
C PHE A 80 -5.77 9.93 2.23
N GLU A 81 -6.53 10.68 1.44
CA GLU A 81 -6.30 12.12 1.22
C GLU A 81 -6.41 12.96 2.49
N GLU A 82 -7.33 12.61 3.39
CA GLU A 82 -7.40 13.25 4.71
C GLU A 82 -6.14 12.98 5.55
N HIS A 83 -5.64 11.75 5.56
CA HIS A 83 -4.41 11.43 6.28
C HIS A 83 -3.21 12.20 5.70
N LEU A 84 -3.18 12.44 4.39
CA LEU A 84 -2.15 13.29 3.76
C LEU A 84 -2.21 14.75 4.25
N ARG A 85 -3.40 15.23 4.67
CA ARG A 85 -3.59 16.56 5.25
C ARG A 85 -3.40 16.56 6.78
N GLY A 86 -3.00 15.43 7.36
CA GLY A 86 -2.84 15.30 8.80
C GLY A 86 -4.18 15.24 9.54
N VAL A 87 -5.24 14.70 8.92
CA VAL A 87 -6.54 14.46 9.58
C VAL A 87 -6.89 12.97 9.57
N CYS A 88 -7.26 12.42 10.72
CA CYS A 88 -7.71 11.03 10.87
C CYS A 88 -9.11 11.02 11.50
N ARG A 89 -10.16 10.92 10.67
CA ARG A 89 -11.57 10.95 11.15
C ARG A 89 -11.90 9.84 12.16
N ALA A 90 -11.19 8.71 12.09
CA ALA A 90 -11.37 7.59 13.01
C ALA A 90 -10.66 7.78 14.36
N GLY A 91 -9.76 8.78 14.48
CA GLY A 91 -9.02 9.06 15.71
C GLY A 91 -7.99 8.00 16.11
N VAL A 92 -7.55 7.14 15.17
CA VAL A 92 -6.66 6.00 15.44
C VAL A 92 -5.17 6.33 15.20
N CYS A 93 -4.86 7.16 14.20
CA CYS A 93 -3.50 7.43 13.75
C CYS A 93 -2.83 8.57 14.52
N PHE A 94 -3.49 9.72 14.54
CA PHE A 94 -3.10 10.91 15.28
C PHE A 94 -4.40 11.65 15.68
N ARG A 95 -4.32 12.44 16.76
CA ARG A 95 -5.46 13.17 17.32
C ARG A 95 -5.64 14.54 16.68
#